data_AF-A0A6L7YL32-F1
#
_entry.id   AF-A0A6L7YL32-F1
#
_cell.length_a   1.000
_cell.length_b   1.000
_cell.length_c   1.000
_cell.angle_alpha   90.00
_cell.angle_beta   90.00
_cell.angle_gamma   90.00
#
_symmetry.space_group_name_H-M   'P 1'
#
loop_
_entity.id
_entity.type
_entity.pdbx_description
1 polymer ?
#
loop_
_entity_poly.entity_id
_entity_poly.type
_entity_poly.pdbx_seq_one_letter_code
_entity_poly.pdbx_strand_id
1 'polypeptide(L)' 'MALYEDNHLTRGKARSAGQPYCTRSQFVRYFDEDGLVAAMHQYRRRDGALGVSGMPDPKYLRLEDRILKTND' A
#
# COMPACT_ATOMS: atom_id res chain seq x y z
N MET A 1 -15.14 5.31 1.37
CA MET A 1 -14.10 6.38 1.34
C MET A 1 -12.71 5.75 1.35
N ALA A 2 -11.69 6.36 0.71
CA ALA A 2 -10.31 5.89 0.81
C ALA A 2 -9.40 6.97 1.43
N LEU A 3 -8.53 6.57 2.36
CA LEU A 3 -7.49 7.41 2.94
C LEU A 3 -6.13 6.97 2.45
N TYR A 4 -5.29 7.94 2.09
CA TYR A 4 -3.96 7.73 1.52
C TYR A 4 -2.91 8.35 2.42
N GLU A 5 -1.97 7.54 2.88
CA GLU A 5 -0.67 8.01 3.32
C GLU A 5 0.29 7.84 2.16
N ASP A 6 0.96 8.91 1.74
CA ASP A 6 1.77 8.94 0.52
C ASP A 6 3.14 9.55 0.79
N ASN A 7 4.18 8.72 0.72
CA ASN A 7 5.54 9.11 1.05
C ASN A 7 6.50 8.89 -0.11
N HIS A 8 7.12 9.96 -0.59
CA HIS A 8 8.17 9.87 -1.60
C HIS A 8 9.44 9.25 -0.99
N LEU A 9 9.88 8.10 -1.50
CA LEU A 9 11.07 7.44 -0.97
C LEU A 9 12.32 8.29 -1.23
N THR A 10 13.15 8.46 -0.19
CA THR A 10 14.51 8.97 -0.37
C THR A 10 15.34 7.99 -1.21
N ARG A 11 16.43 8.45 -1.82
CA ARG A 11 17.29 7.59 -2.66
C ARG A 11 17.76 6.33 -1.91
N GLY A 12 18.16 6.49 -0.64
CA GLY A 12 18.57 5.37 0.20
C GLY A 12 17.45 4.35 0.44
N LYS A 13 16.25 4.82 0.79
CA LYS A 13 15.08 3.95 1.03
C LYS A 13 14.59 3.26 -0.24
N ALA A 14 14.61 3.97 -1.38
CA ALA A 14 14.27 3.37 -2.67
C ALA A 14 15.23 2.22 -3.00
N ARG A 15 16.54 2.44 -2.84
CA ARG A 15 17.56 1.41 -3.07
C ARG A 15 17.39 0.20 -2.14
N SER A 16 17.17 0.41 -0.83
CA SER A 16 16.97 -0.70 0.11
C SER A 16 15.71 -1.52 -0.17
N ALA A 17 14.66 -0.88 -0.69
CA ALA A 17 13.42 -1.55 -1.11
C ALA A 17 13.48 -2.13 -2.54
N GLY A 18 14.63 -2.07 -3.21
CA GLY A 18 14.77 -2.51 -4.60
C GLY A 18 13.91 -1.73 -5.61
N GLN A 19 13.54 -0.49 -5.29
CA GLN A 19 12.68 0.35 -6.12
C GLN A 19 13.46 1.48 -6.81
N PRO A 20 13.03 1.92 -8.00
CA PRO A 20 13.57 3.12 -8.63
C PRO A 20 13.43 4.36 -7.75
N TYR A 21 14.36 5.30 -7.87
CA TYR A 21 14.21 6.62 -7.25
C TYR A 21 12.93 7.31 -7.74
N CYS A 22 12.36 8.15 -6.89
CA CYS A 22 11.04 8.75 -7.05
C CYS A 22 9.85 7.79 -6.97
N THR A 23 10.05 6.54 -6.56
CA THR A 23 8.96 5.68 -6.12
C THR A 23 8.33 6.24 -4.84
N ARG A 24 6.99 6.23 -4.78
CA ARG A 24 6.22 6.63 -3.62
C ARG A 24 5.74 5.38 -2.90
N SER A 25 5.99 5.31 -1.60
CA SER A 25 5.43 4.30 -0.71
C SER A 25 4.07 4.80 -0.24
N GLN A 26 3.02 4.06 -0.55
CA GLN A 26 1.66 4.44 -0.23
C GLN A 26 1.00 3.40 0.67
N PHE A 27 0.33 3.86 1.71
CA PHE A 27 -0.56 3.03 2.50
C PHE A 27 -1.99 3.50 2.27
N VAL A 28 -2.83 2.61 1.75
CA VAL A 28 -4.21 2.92 1.35
C VAL A 28 -5.16 2.17 2.27
N ARG A 29 -6.12 2.89 2.85
CA ARG A 29 -7.18 2.32 3.70
C ARG A 29 -8.54 2.61 3.08
N TYR A 30 -9.34 1.57 2.87
CA TYR A 30 -10.69 1.63 2.32
C TYR A 30 -11.70 1.43 3.43
N PHE A 31 -12.71 2.28 3.45
CA PHE A 31 -13.79 2.29 4.42
C PHE A 31 -15.15 2.20 3.72
N ASP A 32 -16.05 1.41 4.28
CA ASP A 32 -17.49 1.42 4.02
C ASP A 32 -18.23 2.12 5.18
N GLU A 33 -19.54 1.97 5.25
CA GLU A 33 -20.38 2.54 6.33
C GLU A 33 -20.11 1.88 7.69
N ASP A 34 -19.66 0.63 7.70
CA ASP A 34 -19.36 -0.16 8.91
C ASP A 34 -17.91 0.00 9.39
N GLY A 35 -17.04 0.63 8.59
CA GLY A 35 -15.67 0.99 8.96
C GLY A 35 -14.62 0.45 8.00
N LEU A 36 -13.44 0.09 8.51
CA LEU A 36 -12.30 -0.33 7.67
C LEU A 36 -12.61 -1.68 6.99
N VAL A 37 -12.51 -1.70 5.66
CA VAL A 37 -12.74 -2.90 4.82
C VAL A 37 -11.42 -3.48 4.34
N ALA A 38 -10.49 -2.64 3.91
CA ALA A 38 -9.21 -3.10 3.39
C ALA A 38 -8.11 -2.11 3.71
N ALA A 39 -6.90 -2.61 3.96
CA ALA A 39 -5.70 -1.81 4.00
C ALA A 39 -4.59 -2.48 3.20
N MET A 40 -3.87 -1.70 2.40
CA MET A 40 -2.82 -2.21 1.52
C MET A 40 -1.65 -1.25 1.48
N HIS A 41 -0.45 -1.82 1.42
CA HIS A 41 0.77 -1.11 1.12
C HIS A 41 1.08 -1.27 -0.37
N GLN A 42 1.53 -0.20 -1.03
CA GLN A 42 1.95 -0.29 -2.42
C GLN A 42 3.11 0.67 -2.69
N TYR A 43 3.99 0.24 -3.59
CA TYR A 43 4.96 1.13 -4.20
C TYR A 43 4.40 1.66 -5.51
N ARG A 44 4.28 2.98 -5.66
CA ARG A 44 3.83 3.61 -6.91
C ARG A 44 5.02 4.31 -7.56
N ARG A 45 5.39 3.86 -8.75
CA ARG A 45 6.47 4.45 -9.55
C ARG A 45 6.03 5.78 -10.17
N ARG A 46 6.99 6.54 -10.70
CA ARG A 46 6.77 7.86 -11.28
C ARG A 46 5.81 7.84 -12.47
N ASP A 47 5.85 6.77 -13.27
CA ASP A 47 4.96 6.52 -14.41
C ASP A 47 3.55 6.05 -13.98
N GLY A 48 3.32 5.86 -12.68
CA GLY A 48 2.06 5.40 -12.13
C GLY A 48 1.97 3.88 -11.99
N ALA A 49 2.93 3.11 -12.50
CA ALA A 49 2.95 1.66 -12.34
C ALA A 49 3.20 1.26 -10.89
N LEU A 50 2.69 0.09 -10.49
CA LEU A 50 3.01 -0.48 -9.19
C LEU A 50 4.41 -1.14 -9.22
N GLY A 51 5.17 -0.91 -8.16
CA GLY A 51 6.47 -1.51 -7.93
C GLY A 51 6.37 -2.96 -7.48
N VAL A 52 7.54 -3.59 -7.28
CA VAL A 52 7.66 -4.99 -6.85
C VAL A 52 6.90 -5.94 -7.79
N SER A 53 5.84 -6.61 -7.30
CA SER A 53 5.04 -7.63 -7.97
C SER A 53 4.01 -7.06 -8.96
N GLY A 54 3.89 -5.74 -9.01
CA GLY A 54 2.81 -5.08 -9.75
C GLY A 54 1.44 -5.17 -9.07
N MET A 55 1.38 -5.70 -7.84
CA MET A 55 0.16 -5.82 -7.05
C MET A 55 0.30 -5.08 -5.72
N PRO A 56 -0.78 -4.49 -5.18
CA PRO A 56 -0.81 -4.01 -3.81
C PRO A 56 -0.57 -5.16 -2.84
N ASP A 57 0.13 -4.88 -1.75
CA ASP A 57 0.43 -5.82 -0.69
C ASP A 57 -0.65 -5.70 0.41
N PRO A 58 -1.60 -6.66 0.49
CA PRO A 58 -2.73 -6.56 1.41
C PRO A 58 -2.25 -6.73 2.85
N LYS A 59 -2.55 -5.75 3.70
CA LYS A 59 -2.22 -5.77 5.14
C LYS A 59 -3.42 -6.06 6.02
N TYR A 60 -4.61 -5.77 5.50
CA TYR A 60 -5.87 -6.01 6.19
C TYR A 60 -6.97 -6.22 5.16
N LEU A 61 -7.85 -7.18 5.41
CA LEU A 61 -9.10 -7.35 4.69
C LEU A 61 -10.19 -7.83 5.66
N ARG A 62 -11.32 -7.15 5.68
CA ARG A 62 -12.54 -7.57 6.38
C ARG A 62 -13.51 -8.14 5.35
N LEU A 63 -13.88 -9.41 5.53
CA LEU A 63 -14.85 -10.13 4.72
C LEU A 63 -15.98 -10.58 5.64
N GLU A 64 -17.11 -9.88 5.60
CA GLU A 64 -18.27 -10.17 6.45
C GLU A 64 -17.88 -10.29 7.94
N ASP A 65 -17.89 -11.51 8.49
CA ASP A 65 -17.57 -11.85 9.88
C ASP A 65 -16.07 -12.15 10.12
N ARG A 66 -15.22 -12.07 9.08
CA ARG A 66 -13.81 -12.46 9.15
C ARG A 66 -12.88 -11.28 8.92
N ILE A 67 -11.76 -11.32 9.65
CA ILE A 67 -10.63 -10.42 9.44
C ILE A 67 -9.42 -11.25 9.01
N LEU A 68 -8.89 -10.94 7.84
CA LEU A 68 -7.61 -11.44 7.35
C LEU A 68 -6.58 -10.33 7.52
N LYS A 69 -5.51 -10.60 8.26
CA LYS A 69 -4.44 -9.64 8.52
C LYS A 69 -3.09 -10.32 8.31
N THR A 70 -2.20 -9.67 7.58
CA THR A 70 -0.81 -10.13 7.47
C THR A 70 0.02 -9.48 8.58
N ASN A 71 0.92 -10.25 9.18
CA ASN A 71 1.92 -9.73 10.10
C ASN A 71 3.20 -9.51 9.28
N ASP A 72 3.55 -8.26 9.02
CA ASP A 72 4.87 -7.89 8.50
C ASP A 72 5.89 -7.72 9.63
#